data_AF-A0A7X2Z828-F1
#
_entry.id   AF-A0A7X2Z828-F1
#
_cell.length_a   1.000
_cell.length_b   1.000
_cell.length_c   1.000
_cell.angle_alpha   90.00
_cell.angle_beta   90.00
_cell.angle_gamma   90.00
#
_symmetry.space_group_name_H-M   'P 1'
#
loop_
_entity.id
_entity.type
_entity.pdbx_description
1 polymer ?
#
loop_
_entity_poly.entity_id
_entity_poly.type
_entity_poly.pdbx_seq_one_letter_code
_entity_poly.pdbx_strand_id
1 'polypeptide(L)' 'MAETYRKSKVEHYVSRLLLRKNALKRQVEQAEFVEMKDFFRGQLAAIDLIIDELTAEFALEESHTKIEGESCS' A
#
# COMPACT_ATOMS: atom_id res chain seq x y z
N MET A 1 6.53 -13.49 -22.22
CA MET A 1 6.41 -12.03 -22.48
C MET A 1 5.12 -11.43 -21.91
N ALA A 2 3.92 -11.93 -22.23
CA ALA A 2 2.66 -11.37 -21.68
C ALA A 2 2.50 -11.52 -20.16
N GLU A 3 3.08 -12.56 -19.56
CA GLU A 3 3.05 -12.79 -18.11
C GLU A 3 3.93 -11.79 -17.33
N THR A 4 5.15 -11.54 -17.79
CA THR A 4 6.06 -10.54 -17.20
C THR A 4 5.48 -9.12 -17.27
N TYR A 5 4.80 -8.77 -18.36
CA TYR A 5 4.12 -7.48 -18.49
C TYR A 5 2.91 -7.35 -17.55
N ARG A 6 2.19 -8.44 -17.29
CA ARG A 6 1.11 -8.46 -16.31
C ARG A 6 1.66 -8.28 -14.89
N LYS A 7 2.74 -8.99 -14.56
CA LYS A 7 3.42 -8.87 -13.26
C LYS A 7 3.90 -7.45 -12.99
N SER A 8 4.61 -6.82 -13.94
CA SER A 8 5.11 -5.45 -13.76
C SER A 8 4.01 -4.40 -13.60
N LYS A 9 2.85 -4.58 -14.25
CA LYS A 9 1.68 -3.74 -14.02
C LYS A 9 1.12 -3.87 -12.61
N VAL A 10 1.06 -5.09 -12.09
CA VAL A 10 0.58 -5.35 -10.72
C VAL A 10 1.55 -4.77 -9.71
N GLU A 11 2.87 -4.95 -9.89
CA GLU A 11 3.90 -4.34 -9.06
C GLU A 11 3.73 -2.82 -8.98
N HIS A 12 3.59 -2.16 -10.13
CA HIS A 12 3.35 -0.71 -10.16
C HIS A 12 2.04 -0.30 -9.48
N TYR A 13 0.97 -1.10 -9.60
CA TYR A 13 -0.28 -0.84 -8.89
C TYR A 13 -0.11 -0.97 -7.37
N VAL A 14 0.58 -2.00 -6.90
CA VAL A 14 0.91 -2.20 -5.48
C VAL A 14 1.75 -1.03 -4.94
N SER A 15 2.74 -0.55 -5.68
CA SER A 15 3.51 0.65 -5.29
C SER A 15 2.60 1.87 -5.08
N ARG A 16 1.59 2.07 -5.93
CA ARG A 16 0.62 3.17 -5.76
C ARG A 16 -0.29 2.97 -4.55
N LEU A 17 -0.69 1.74 -4.25
CA LEU A 17 -1.46 1.44 -3.04
C LEU A 17 -0.66 1.74 -1.78
N LEU A 18 0.63 1.40 -1.75
CA LEU A 18 1.52 1.72 -0.64
C LEU A 18 1.67 3.24 -0.44
N LEU A 19 1.87 3.99 -1.52
CA LEU A 19 1.91 5.46 -1.44
C LEU A 19 0.62 6.03 -0.84
N ARG A 20 -0.54 5.48 -1.22
CA ARG A 20 -1.84 5.87 -0.65
C ARG A 20 -1.96 5.47 0.82
N LYS A 21 -1.53 4.27 1.20
CA LYS A 21 -1.47 3.80 2.59
C LYS A 21 -0.66 4.77 3.45
N ASN A 22 0.51 5.20 2.99
CA ASN A 22 1.36 6.14 3.71
C ASN A 22 0.76 7.56 3.79
N ALA A 23 0.00 8.00 2.80
CA ALA A 23 -0.76 9.24 2.90
C ALA A 23 -1.86 9.13 3.97
N LEU A 24 -2.62 8.04 3.99
CA LEU A 24 -3.69 7.80 4.97
C LEU A 24 -3.13 7.67 6.39
N LYS A 25 -2.00 7.00 6.59
CA LYS A 25 -1.32 6.92 7.90
C LYS A 25 -1.00 8.31 8.44
N ARG A 26 -0.45 9.20 7.61
CA ARG A 26 -0.18 10.59 8.00
C ARG A 26 -1.46 11.36 8.34
N GLN A 27 -2.56 11.12 7.63
CA GLN A 27 -3.85 11.75 7.94
C GLN A 27 -4.43 11.27 9.28
N VAL A 28 -4.22 10.00 9.67
CA VAL A 28 -4.66 9.47 10.98
C VAL A 28 -3.96 10.19 12.14
N GLU A 29 -2.74 10.67 11.94
CA GLU A 29 -1.95 11.36 12.97
C GLU A 29 -2.30 12.84 13.11
N GLN A 30 -3.00 13.42 12.14
CA GLN A 30 -3.35 14.85 12.14
C GLN A 30 -4.56 15.13 13.04
N ALA A 31 -4.43 16.14 13.91
CA ALA A 31 -5.47 16.49 14.89
C ALA A 31 -6.78 16.97 14.25
N GLU A 32 -6.69 17.62 13.09
CA GLU A 32 -7.85 18.09 12.29
C GLU A 32 -8.74 16.96 11.79
N PHE A 33 -8.27 15.72 11.86
CA PHE A 33 -8.92 14.52 11.35
C PHE A 33 -9.36 13.55 12.43
N VAL A 34 -9.43 13.99 13.69
CA VAL A 34 -9.74 13.12 14.84
C VAL A 34 -11.06 12.37 14.70
N GLU A 35 -12.10 13.00 14.16
CA GLU A 35 -13.43 12.40 13.98
C GLU A 35 -13.48 11.41 12.82
N MET A 36 -12.52 11.47 11.89
CA MET A 36 -12.44 10.59 10.71
C MET A 36 -11.45 9.43 10.90
N LYS A 37 -10.87 9.26 12.10
CA LYS A 37 -9.86 8.22 12.35
C LYS A 37 -10.33 6.81 12.02
N ASP A 38 -11.57 6.46 12.38
CA ASP A 38 -12.11 5.13 12.10
C ASP A 38 -12.39 4.91 10.61
N PHE A 39 -12.78 5.96 9.88
CA PHE A 39 -12.88 5.92 8.42
C PHE A 39 -11.52 5.64 7.78
N PHE A 40 -10.46 6.35 8.19
CA PHE A 40 -9.12 6.12 7.67
C PHE A 40 -8.56 4.74 8.04
N ARG A 41 -8.83 4.25 9.26
CA ARG A 41 -8.48 2.88 9.67
C ARG A 41 -9.16 1.83 8.80
N GLY A 42 -10.45 2.02 8.48
CA GLY A 42 -11.17 1.15 7.55
C GLY A 42 -10.53 1.14 6.15
N GLN A 43 -10.15 2.31 5.63
CA GLN A 43 -9.45 2.40 4.34
C GLN A 43 -8.06 1.76 4.37
N LEU A 44 -7.30 1.94 5.45
CA LEU A 44 -6.00 1.31 5.64
C LEU A 44 -6.13 -0.22 5.65
N ALA A 45 -7.09 -0.77 6.40
CA ALA A 45 -7.34 -2.20 6.44
C ALA A 45 -7.73 -2.76 5.06
N ALA A 46 -8.56 -2.04 4.30
CA ALA A 46 -8.95 -2.44 2.96
C ALA A 46 -7.75 -2.44 1.99
N ILE A 47 -6.86 -1.43 2.07
CA ILE A 47 -5.64 -1.40 1.25
C ILE A 47 -4.71 -2.55 1.60
N ASP A 48 -4.58 -2.89 2.88
CA ASP A 48 -3.73 -3.99 3.34
C ASP A 48 -4.21 -5.33 2.78
N LEU A 49 -5.52 -5.61 2.86
CA LEU A 49 -6.11 -6.82 2.27
C LEU A 49 -5.85 -6.91 0.75
N ILE A 50 -6.03 -5.81 0.01
CA ILE A 50 -5.80 -5.80 -1.44
C ILE A 50 -4.31 -6.06 -1.76
N ILE A 51 -3.38 -5.49 -0.99
CA ILE A 51 -1.95 -5.71 -1.19
C ILE A 51 -1.61 -7.18 -0.91
N ASP A 52 -2.14 -7.75 0.17
CA ASP A 52 -1.89 -9.15 0.54
C ASP A 52 -2.43 -10.11 -0.53
N GLU A 53 -3.65 -9.88 -1.03
CA GLU A 53 -4.27 -10.65 -2.11
C GLU A 53 -3.43 -10.61 -3.39
N LEU A 54 -3.02 -9.42 -3.84
CA LEU A 54 -2.21 -9.25 -5.04
C LEU A 54 -0.79 -9.83 -4.88
N THR A 55 -0.21 -9.71 -3.69
CA THR A 55 1.11 -10.26 -3.39
C THR A 55 1.09 -11.78 -3.46
N ALA A 56 0.05 -12.41 -2.89
CA ALA A 56 -0.15 -13.85 -2.96
C ALA A 56 -0.47 -14.34 -4.38
N GLU A 57 -1.35 -13.66 -5.11
CA GLU A 57 -1.77 -14.06 -6.46
C GLU A 57 -0.62 -13.96 -7.48
N PHE A 58 0.21 -12.93 -7.38
CA PHE A 58 1.26 -12.64 -8.37
C PHE A 58 2.69 -12.99 -7.91
N ALA A 59 2.84 -13.60 -6.73
CA ALA A 59 4.13 -13.93 -6.12
C ALA A 59 5.11 -12.74 -6.18
N LEU A 60 4.64 -11.60 -5.67
CA LEU A 60 5.43 -10.36 -5.63
C LEU A 60 6.48 -10.49 -4.51
N GLU A 61 7.72 -10.05 -4.77
CA GLU A 61 8.75 -10.05 -3.74
C GLU A 61 8.53 -8.92 -2.72
N GLU A 62 8.93 -9.15 -1.46
CA GLU A 62 8.80 -8.15 -0.38
C GLU A 62 9.58 -6.85 -0.64
N SER A 63 10.55 -6.88 -1.56
CA SER A 63 11.29 -5.71 -2.02
C SER A 63 10.39 -4.67 -2.70
N HIS A 64 9.30 -5.11 -3.35
CA HIS A 64 8.33 -4.24 -4.02
C HIS A 64 7.20 -3.76 -3.10
N THR A 65 7.08 -4.36 -1.90
CA THR A 65 6.07 -3.98 -0.90
C THR A 65 6.58 -2.97 0.13
N LYS A 66 7.86 -2.58 0.05
CA LYS A 66 8.46 -1.53 0.86
C LYS A 66 8.53 -0.22 0.07
N ILE A 67 8.12 0.87 0.70
CA ILE A 67 8.35 2.20 0.11
C ILE A 67 9.84 2.50 0.27
N GLU A 68 10.54 2.73 -0.84
CA GLU A 68 11.89 3.31 -0.82
C GLU A 68 11.82 4.65 -0.06
N GLY A 69 12.27 4.66 1.19
CA GLY A 69 12.17 5.84 2.06
C GLY A 69 12.36 5.60 3.56
N GLU A 70 12.20 4.37 4.06
CA GLU A 70 12.59 4.05 5.45
C GLU A 70 14.07 3.63 5.51
N SER A 71 14.97 4.57 5.20
CA SER A 71 16.32 4.51 5.75
C SER A 71 16.24 5.09 7.16
N CYS A 72 16.23 4.19 8.15
CA CYS A 72 16.47 4.53 9.53
C CYS A 72 17.79 5.31 9.62
N SER A 73 17.71 6.58 10.00
CA SER A 73 18.81 7.36 10.59
C SER A 73 18.37 7.79 11.97
#